data_AF-A0A0F9GHI3-F1
#
_entry.id   AF-A0A0F9GHI3-F1
#
_cell.length_a   1.000
_cell.length_b   1.000
_cell.length_c   1.000
_cell.angle_alpha   90.00
_cell.angle_beta   90.00
_cell.angle_gamma   90.00
#
_symmetry.space_group_name_H-M   'P 1'
#
loop_
_entity.id
_entity.type
_entity.pdbx_description
1 polymer ?
#
loop_
_entity_poly.entity_id
_entity_poly.type
_entity_poly.pdbx_seq_one_letter_code
_entity_poly.pdbx_strand_id
1 'polypeptide(L)'
;IRVFLATPTDDPAYSDTILNPIVQEAVDSLLTDINEQNPSYNSTTVTLAADSSSGRVYTFASQSTPITDFARWLEIRRTDSDGLELIEVRYDELRAAGADHFVITGVDSAPVLETSFDSTAGTAIWLRYTKWFADMTDDNDVPSGIPLKFHDVIALEALFAFGLGGEQRLPPDLRNRWFDRRNQLIHHVGRRGSQVTRTRLYSDSYA
;
A
#
# COMPACT_ATOMS: atom_id res chain seq x y z
N ILE A 1 11.56 4.52 15.78
CA ILE A 1 12.14 5.57 14.92
C ILE A 1 13.64 5.78 15.20
N ARG A 2 14.08 6.24 16.38
CA ARG A 2 15.52 6.37 16.73
C ARG A 2 16.25 5.04 16.83
N VAL A 3 15.55 3.98 17.24
CA VAL A 3 16.05 2.59 17.22
C VAL A 3 16.53 2.18 15.83
N PHE A 4 15.91 2.70 14.76
CA PHE A 4 16.31 2.40 13.39
C PHE A 4 17.58 3.15 13.00
N LEU A 5 17.74 4.40 13.46
CA LEU A 5 18.91 5.24 13.13
C LEU A 5 20.08 5.10 14.13
N ALA A 6 19.89 4.34 15.21
CA ALA A 6 20.85 4.17 16.30
C ALA A 6 21.33 5.51 16.89
N THR A 7 20.45 6.52 16.97
CA THR A 7 20.75 7.85 17.51
C THR A 7 20.35 7.97 19.00
N PRO A 8 21.06 8.79 19.80
CA PRO A 8 20.69 9.05 21.19
C PRO A 8 19.36 9.79 21.33
N THR A 9 18.67 9.59 22.46
CA THR A 9 17.40 10.27 22.77
C THR A 9 17.57 11.78 23.05
N ASP A 10 18.78 12.21 23.37
CA ASP A 10 19.13 13.57 23.81
C ASP A 10 19.85 14.41 22.76
N ASP A 11 20.04 13.91 21.53
CA ASP A 11 20.67 14.68 20.47
C ASP A 11 19.68 15.67 19.83
N PRO A 12 19.89 17.00 19.97
CA PRO A 12 18.99 18.01 19.41
C PRO A 12 19.00 18.05 17.88
N ALA A 13 20.07 17.55 17.22
CA ALA A 13 20.11 17.43 15.76
C ALA A 13 19.21 16.28 15.24
N TYR A 14 18.85 15.34 16.11
CA TYR A 14 18.06 14.15 15.82
C TYR A 14 16.81 14.08 16.70
N SER A 15 16.13 15.22 16.87
CA SER A 15 14.84 15.26 17.57
C SER A 15 13.74 14.49 16.84
N ASP A 16 12.71 14.05 17.56
CA ASP A 16 11.57 13.29 16.99
C ASP A 16 10.87 14.08 15.88
N THR A 17 10.80 15.40 16.01
CA THR A 17 10.24 16.30 14.98
C THR A 17 10.97 16.21 13.64
N ILE A 18 12.28 15.91 13.66
CA ILE A 18 13.10 15.77 12.45
C ILE A 18 13.08 14.32 11.97
N LEU A 19 13.21 13.36 12.89
CA LEU A 19 13.37 11.95 12.54
C LEU A 19 12.08 11.25 12.14
N ASN A 20 10.96 11.56 12.81
CA ASN A 20 9.70 10.86 12.57
C ASN A 20 9.21 11.00 11.13
N PRO A 21 9.19 12.21 10.53
CA PRO A 21 8.76 12.36 9.14
C PRO A 21 9.65 11.59 8.15
N ILE A 22 10.98 11.57 8.38
CA ILE A 22 11.93 10.90 7.48
C ILE A 22 11.78 9.39 7.54
N VAL A 23 11.65 8.83 8.75
CA VAL A 23 11.45 7.39 8.91
C VAL A 23 10.07 6.97 8.41
N GLN A 24 9.04 7.79 8.62
CA GLN A 24 7.71 7.53 8.06
C GLN A 24 7.75 7.53 6.53
N GLU A 25 8.41 8.52 5.90
CA GLU A 25 8.58 8.56 4.45
C GLU A 25 9.32 7.31 3.91
N ALA A 26 10.35 6.85 4.63
CA ALA A 26 11.04 5.60 4.30
C ALA A 26 10.11 4.38 4.38
N VAL A 27 9.24 4.30 5.38
CA VAL A 27 8.24 3.23 5.50
C VAL A 27 7.23 3.30 4.37
N ASP A 28 6.68 4.47 4.09
CA ASP A 28 5.67 4.69 3.04
C ASP A 28 6.23 4.37 1.65
N SER A 29 7.48 4.77 1.38
CA SER A 29 8.18 4.44 0.15
C SER A 29 8.36 2.93 -0.02
N LEU A 30 8.80 2.24 1.03
CA LEU A 30 8.96 0.78 0.98
C LEU A 30 7.61 0.05 0.84
N LEU A 31 6.56 0.51 1.52
CA LEU A 31 5.22 -0.06 1.38
C LEU A 31 4.67 0.14 -0.03
N THR A 32 4.91 1.31 -0.63
CA THR A 32 4.55 1.58 -2.03
C THR A 32 5.24 0.61 -2.96
N ASP A 33 6.57 0.47 -2.86
CA ASP A 33 7.36 -0.48 -3.65
C ASP A 33 6.86 -1.94 -3.48
N ILE A 34 6.58 -2.37 -2.25
CA ILE A 34 6.07 -3.71 -1.95
C ILE A 34 4.73 -3.93 -2.65
N ASN A 35 3.83 -2.96 -2.56
CA ASN A 35 2.49 -3.03 -3.12
C ASN A 35 2.52 -2.94 -4.67
N GLU A 36 3.44 -2.20 -5.27
CA GLU A 36 3.65 -2.20 -6.72
C GLU A 36 4.21 -3.54 -7.21
N GLN A 37 5.19 -4.10 -6.49
CA GLN A 37 5.82 -5.37 -6.85
C GLN A 37 4.87 -6.56 -6.70
N ASN A 38 4.04 -6.55 -5.65
CA ASN A 38 3.04 -7.59 -5.39
C ASN A 38 1.83 -6.98 -4.66
N PRO A 39 0.80 -6.51 -5.39
CA PRO A 39 -0.37 -5.88 -4.79
C PRO A 39 -1.11 -6.79 -3.79
N SER A 40 -0.99 -8.11 -3.96
CA SER A 40 -1.63 -9.08 -3.07
C SER A 40 -0.92 -9.26 -1.72
N TYR A 41 0.33 -8.79 -1.57
CA TYR A 41 1.14 -9.05 -0.39
C TYR A 41 0.54 -8.43 0.88
N ASN A 42 0.11 -7.17 0.81
CA ASN A 42 -0.59 -6.46 1.90
C ASN A 42 -2.09 -6.35 1.62
N SER A 43 -2.65 -7.30 0.88
CA SER A 43 -4.07 -7.29 0.57
C SER A 43 -4.92 -7.86 1.70
N THR A 44 -6.16 -7.42 1.75
CA THR A 44 -7.20 -7.99 2.60
C THR A 44 -8.49 -8.11 1.83
N THR A 45 -9.41 -8.91 2.37
CA THR A 45 -10.72 -9.13 1.79
C THR A 45 -11.81 -8.78 2.79
N VAL A 46 -12.87 -8.14 2.32
CA VAL A 46 -14.04 -7.76 3.12
C VAL A 46 -15.31 -7.97 2.30
N THR A 47 -16.44 -8.14 2.99
CA THR A 47 -17.76 -8.08 2.37
C THR A 47 -18.42 -6.79 2.84
N LEU A 48 -18.66 -5.88 1.90
CA LEU A 48 -19.33 -4.61 2.12
C LEU A 48 -20.85 -4.83 2.12
N ALA A 49 -21.51 -4.31 3.15
CA ALA A 49 -22.95 -4.19 3.19
C ALA A 49 -23.36 -2.85 2.57
N ALA A 50 -24.44 -2.86 1.79
CA ALA A 50 -25.04 -1.63 1.29
C ALA A 50 -25.59 -0.80 2.44
N ASP A 51 -25.48 0.52 2.35
CA ASP A 51 -25.97 1.45 3.39
C ASP A 51 -27.49 1.35 3.61
N SER A 52 -28.23 0.83 2.63
CA SER A 52 -29.64 0.48 2.76
C SER A 52 -30.02 -0.71 1.87
N SER A 53 -31.09 -1.42 2.21
CA SER A 53 -31.59 -2.56 1.44
C SER A 53 -32.11 -2.19 0.04
N SER A 54 -32.37 -0.91 -0.21
CA SER A 54 -32.76 -0.35 -1.52
C SER A 54 -31.66 0.47 -2.18
N GLY A 55 -30.48 0.54 -1.56
CA GLY A 55 -29.35 1.35 -2.00
C GLY A 55 -28.32 0.55 -2.80
N ARG A 56 -27.38 1.29 -3.40
CA ARG A 56 -26.24 0.79 -4.19
C ARG A 56 -24.93 1.43 -3.77
N VAL A 57 -24.94 2.02 -2.58
CA VAL A 57 -23.88 2.79 -1.97
C VAL A 57 -23.36 2.00 -0.79
N TYR A 58 -22.03 1.93 -0.67
CA TYR A 58 -21.31 1.18 0.34
C TYR A 58 -20.29 2.14 0.94
N THR A 59 -20.64 2.73 2.07
CA THR A 59 -19.75 3.65 2.77
C THR A 59 -18.78 2.86 3.65
N PHE A 60 -17.47 3.05 3.46
CA PHE A 60 -16.46 2.23 4.16
C PHE A 60 -16.46 2.47 5.67
N ALA A 61 -16.76 3.70 6.09
CA ALA A 61 -16.86 4.09 7.49
C ALA A 61 -18.17 3.61 8.17
N SER A 62 -19.21 3.26 7.41
CA SER A 62 -20.51 2.80 7.94
C SER A 62 -20.56 1.29 8.20
N GLN A 63 -19.54 0.55 7.74
CA GLN A 63 -19.46 -0.90 7.91
C GLN A 63 -19.41 -1.28 9.39
N SER A 64 -19.87 -2.50 9.72
CA SER A 64 -19.89 -3.00 11.11
C SER A 64 -18.52 -2.95 11.78
N THR A 65 -17.47 -3.23 11.01
CA THR A 65 -16.10 -2.84 11.31
C THR A 65 -15.70 -1.76 10.30
N PRO A 66 -15.57 -0.49 10.71
CA PRO A 66 -15.17 0.59 9.81
C PRO A 66 -13.85 0.27 9.11
N ILE A 67 -13.82 0.48 7.80
CA ILE A 67 -12.61 0.31 7.00
C ILE A 67 -11.91 1.66 6.91
N THR A 68 -10.84 1.83 7.71
CA THR A 68 -10.04 3.07 7.77
C THR A 68 -8.68 2.92 7.08
N ASP A 69 -8.36 1.75 6.57
CA ASP A 69 -7.07 1.38 6.01
C ASP A 69 -7.12 1.14 4.50
N PHE A 70 -8.15 1.62 3.79
CA PHE A 70 -8.29 1.40 2.35
C PHE A 70 -7.29 2.24 1.54
N ALA A 71 -6.36 1.60 0.83
CA ALA A 71 -5.43 2.29 -0.07
C ALA A 71 -5.84 2.19 -1.54
N ARG A 72 -6.05 0.97 -2.04
CA ARG A 72 -6.36 0.73 -3.44
C ARG A 72 -7.19 -0.55 -3.59
N TRP A 73 -8.21 -0.53 -4.43
CA TRP A 73 -8.95 -1.75 -4.78
C TRP A 73 -8.10 -2.64 -5.70
N LEU A 74 -8.18 -3.94 -5.48
CA LEU A 74 -7.54 -4.95 -6.32
C LEU A 74 -8.56 -5.74 -7.13
N GLU A 75 -9.70 -6.02 -6.53
CA GLU A 75 -10.76 -6.83 -7.13
C GLU A 75 -12.07 -6.58 -6.40
N ILE A 76 -13.15 -6.43 -7.16
CA ILE A 76 -14.49 -6.21 -6.61
C ILE A 76 -15.42 -7.18 -7.29
N ARG A 77 -16.17 -7.95 -6.51
CA ARG A 77 -17.10 -8.97 -6.99
C ARG A 77 -18.46 -8.81 -6.34
N ARG A 78 -19.51 -9.27 -7.03
CA ARG A 78 -20.82 -9.46 -6.39
C ARG A 78 -20.73 -10.52 -5.32
N THR A 79 -21.44 -10.33 -4.21
CA THR A 79 -21.70 -11.30 -3.12
C THR A 79 -20.47 -11.84 -2.39
N ASP A 80 -19.60 -12.59 -3.07
CA ASP A 80 -18.51 -13.37 -2.50
C ASP A 80 -17.32 -13.47 -3.48
N SER A 81 -16.31 -14.27 -3.11
CA SER A 81 -15.08 -14.44 -3.88
C SER A 81 -15.27 -15.16 -5.22
N ASP A 82 -16.36 -15.91 -5.40
CA ASP A 82 -16.66 -16.63 -6.63
C ASP A 82 -17.67 -15.87 -7.51
N GLY A 83 -18.17 -14.74 -7.03
CA GLY A 83 -19.12 -13.90 -7.74
C GLY A 83 -18.53 -13.18 -8.95
N LEU A 84 -19.43 -12.56 -9.73
CA LEU A 84 -19.06 -11.82 -10.93
C LEU A 84 -18.23 -10.58 -10.58
N GLU A 85 -17.12 -10.41 -11.27
CA GLU A 85 -16.24 -9.26 -11.13
C GLU A 85 -16.91 -8.00 -11.70
N LEU A 86 -16.81 -6.91 -10.96
CA LEU A 86 -17.33 -5.61 -11.35
C LEU A 86 -16.25 -4.81 -12.08
N ILE A 87 -16.68 -3.96 -13.00
CA ILE A 87 -15.79 -3.14 -13.83
C ILE A 87 -15.87 -1.69 -13.37
N GLU A 88 -14.73 -1.07 -13.15
CA GLU A 88 -14.67 0.35 -12.82
C GLU A 88 -15.02 1.21 -14.04
N VAL A 89 -15.84 2.24 -13.81
CA VAL A 89 -16.16 3.27 -14.80
C VAL A 89 -16.06 4.65 -14.19
N ARG A 90 -16.05 5.68 -15.03
CA ARG A 90 -16.10 7.05 -14.53
C ARG A 90 -17.46 7.33 -13.90
N TYR A 91 -17.49 8.24 -12.93
CA TYR A 91 -18.71 8.56 -12.18
C TYR A 91 -19.87 9.01 -13.09
N ASP A 92 -19.56 9.80 -14.14
CA ASP A 92 -20.53 10.27 -15.13
C ASP A 92 -21.07 9.16 -16.04
N GLU A 93 -20.33 8.07 -16.20
CA GLU A 93 -20.71 6.90 -17.01
C GLU A 93 -21.49 5.86 -16.21
N LEU A 94 -21.36 5.85 -14.88
CA LEU A 94 -21.91 4.82 -13.99
C LEU A 94 -23.41 4.58 -14.21
N ARG A 95 -24.18 5.65 -14.44
CA ARG A 95 -25.62 5.56 -14.66
C ARG A 95 -25.99 4.86 -15.98
N ALA A 96 -25.15 4.96 -16.99
CA ALA A 96 -25.39 4.41 -18.33
C ALA A 96 -24.64 3.10 -18.59
N ALA A 97 -23.69 2.71 -17.72
CA ALA A 97 -22.80 1.57 -17.92
C ALA A 97 -23.52 0.19 -17.89
N GLY A 98 -24.78 0.14 -17.48
CA GLY A 98 -25.52 -1.11 -17.29
C GLY A 98 -25.13 -1.80 -15.99
N ALA A 99 -25.54 -3.06 -15.81
CA ALA A 99 -25.21 -3.83 -14.61
C ALA A 99 -23.69 -4.10 -14.53
N ASP A 100 -23.19 -4.47 -13.35
CA ASP A 100 -21.79 -4.93 -13.17
C ASP A 100 -20.70 -3.85 -13.20
N HIS A 101 -21.09 -2.58 -13.03
CA HIS A 101 -20.13 -1.49 -12.97
C HIS A 101 -20.12 -0.81 -11.60
N PHE A 102 -18.97 -0.25 -11.24
CA PHE A 102 -18.79 0.50 -10.00
C PHE A 102 -17.92 1.72 -10.18
N VAL A 103 -17.93 2.59 -9.18
CA VAL A 103 -16.98 3.67 -8.99
C VAL A 103 -16.66 3.80 -7.51
N ILE A 104 -15.43 4.19 -7.18
CA ILE A 104 -15.06 4.58 -5.82
C ILE A 104 -14.81 6.08 -5.80
N THR A 105 -15.43 6.78 -4.86
CA THR A 105 -15.34 8.22 -4.68
C THR A 105 -15.18 8.56 -3.19
N GLY A 106 -15.04 9.84 -2.86
CA GLY A 106 -14.93 10.31 -1.48
C GLY A 106 -13.50 10.73 -1.12
N VAL A 107 -13.28 10.93 0.17
CA VAL A 107 -11.97 11.27 0.74
C VAL A 107 -11.30 10.02 1.30
N ASP A 108 -9.98 10.04 1.47
CA ASP A 108 -9.21 8.88 1.96
C ASP A 108 -9.71 8.34 3.30
N SER A 109 -10.23 9.21 4.17
CA SER A 109 -10.78 8.83 5.48
C SER A 109 -12.19 8.23 5.43
N ALA A 110 -12.88 8.32 4.30
CA ALA A 110 -14.24 7.82 4.12
C ALA A 110 -14.56 7.54 2.63
N PRO A 111 -13.90 6.56 2.00
CA PRO A 111 -14.21 6.18 0.64
C PRO A 111 -15.62 5.58 0.55
N VAL A 112 -16.24 5.76 -0.61
CA VAL A 112 -17.59 5.31 -0.92
C VAL A 112 -17.55 4.57 -2.25
N LEU A 113 -17.99 3.32 -2.24
CA LEU A 113 -18.23 2.56 -3.46
C LEU A 113 -19.69 2.73 -3.87
N GLU A 114 -19.92 3.05 -5.13
CA GLU A 114 -21.25 3.08 -5.73
C GLU A 114 -21.31 2.10 -6.91
N THR A 115 -22.31 1.22 -6.91
CA THR A 115 -22.60 0.33 -8.05
C THR A 115 -23.63 0.95 -8.99
N SER A 116 -23.57 0.59 -10.26
CA SER A 116 -24.44 1.10 -11.31
C SER A 116 -25.92 0.90 -11.05
N PHE A 117 -26.77 1.75 -11.64
CA PHE A 117 -28.22 1.74 -11.41
C PHE A 117 -28.89 0.39 -11.69
N ASP A 118 -28.40 -0.38 -12.66
CA ASP A 118 -28.97 -1.68 -13.01
C ASP A 118 -28.46 -2.82 -12.10
N SER A 119 -27.50 -2.56 -11.22
CA SER A 119 -27.08 -3.51 -10.19
C SER A 119 -28.19 -3.76 -9.17
N THR A 120 -28.26 -4.98 -8.63
CA THR A 120 -29.30 -5.34 -7.66
C THR A 120 -29.07 -4.63 -6.34
N ALA A 121 -30.01 -3.78 -5.93
CA ALA A 121 -29.92 -3.00 -4.71
C ALA A 121 -29.85 -3.89 -3.45
N GLY A 122 -29.17 -3.40 -2.40
CA GLY A 122 -29.04 -4.09 -1.13
C GLY A 122 -28.15 -5.35 -1.15
N THR A 123 -27.55 -5.68 -2.29
CA THR A 123 -26.68 -6.86 -2.43
C THR A 123 -25.33 -6.58 -1.80
N ALA A 124 -24.75 -7.55 -1.08
CA ALA A 124 -23.41 -7.38 -0.56
C ALA A 124 -22.34 -7.43 -1.67
N ILE A 125 -21.24 -6.71 -1.48
CA ILE A 125 -20.10 -6.67 -2.41
C ILE A 125 -18.88 -7.25 -1.75
N TRP A 126 -18.24 -8.20 -2.41
CA TRP A 126 -16.93 -8.69 -1.99
C TRP A 126 -15.85 -7.78 -2.56
N LEU A 127 -14.94 -7.33 -1.70
CA LEU A 127 -13.86 -6.43 -2.05
C LEU A 127 -12.54 -7.00 -1.55
N ARG A 128 -11.56 -7.09 -2.45
CA ARG A 128 -10.14 -7.23 -2.11
C ARG A 128 -9.43 -5.92 -2.36
N TYR A 129 -8.69 -5.44 -1.36
CA TYR A 129 -7.98 -4.16 -1.43
C TYR A 129 -6.63 -4.23 -0.74
N THR A 130 -5.69 -3.37 -1.14
CA THR A 130 -4.42 -3.14 -0.46
C THR A 130 -4.61 -2.18 0.71
N LYS A 131 -3.98 -2.48 1.84
CA LYS A 131 -4.08 -1.65 3.05
C LYS A 131 -3.08 -0.50 3.09
N TRP A 132 -3.49 0.62 3.68
CA TRP A 132 -2.60 1.59 4.34
C TRP A 132 -2.38 1.15 5.79
N PHE A 133 -1.12 1.03 6.20
CA PHE A 133 -0.80 0.76 7.60
C PHE A 133 -0.79 2.06 8.38
N ALA A 134 -1.07 1.97 9.69
CA ALA A 134 -1.00 3.13 10.57
C ALA A 134 0.44 3.68 10.60
N ASP A 135 0.54 5.01 10.63
CA ASP A 135 1.81 5.72 10.75
C ASP A 135 2.55 5.31 12.03
N MET A 136 3.87 5.31 11.95
CA MET A 136 4.74 5.17 13.11
C MET A 136 4.73 6.46 13.91
N THR A 137 4.25 6.38 15.14
CA THR A 137 4.15 7.52 16.06
C THR A 137 5.18 7.45 17.18
N ASP A 138 5.75 6.26 17.45
CA ASP A 138 6.75 6.06 18.49
C ASP A 138 7.91 5.13 18.09
N ASP A 139 8.87 4.96 19.02
CA ASP A 139 10.04 4.13 18.82
C ASP A 139 9.82 2.63 18.95
N ASN A 140 8.73 2.24 19.61
CA ASN A 140 8.33 0.85 19.86
C ASN A 140 7.37 0.32 18.79
N ASP A 141 6.82 1.21 17.94
CA ASP A 141 5.95 0.87 16.84
C ASP A 141 6.65 -0.09 15.88
N VAL A 142 5.94 -1.15 15.52
CA VAL A 142 6.44 -2.17 14.60
C VAL A 142 5.90 -1.86 13.21
N PRO A 143 6.75 -1.52 12.23
CA PRO A 143 6.30 -1.21 10.88
C PRO A 143 5.61 -2.44 10.28
N SER A 144 4.30 -2.32 10.13
CA SER A 144 3.43 -3.38 9.62
C SER A 144 3.47 -3.39 8.10
N GLY A 145 3.28 -4.57 7.50
CA GLY A 145 3.38 -4.74 6.04
C GLY A 145 4.81 -4.88 5.49
N ILE A 146 5.83 -4.69 6.32
CA ILE A 146 7.24 -4.97 5.97
C ILE A 146 7.72 -6.17 6.81
N PRO A 147 8.30 -7.23 6.21
CA PRO A 147 8.84 -8.35 6.98
C PRO A 147 9.89 -7.90 8.01
N LEU A 148 9.80 -8.42 9.24
CA LEU A 148 10.72 -8.12 10.34
C LEU A 148 12.20 -8.21 9.94
N LYS A 149 12.55 -9.23 9.15
CA LYS A 149 13.92 -9.44 8.67
C LYS A 149 14.45 -8.35 7.73
N PHE A 150 13.62 -7.40 7.29
CA PHE A 150 13.97 -6.29 6.42
C PHE A 150 13.69 -4.92 7.08
N HIS A 151 13.41 -4.90 8.38
CA HIS A 151 13.26 -3.65 9.13
C HIS A 151 14.57 -2.84 9.16
N ASP A 152 15.73 -3.47 8.93
CA ASP A 152 16.99 -2.79 8.69
C ASP A 152 17.01 -1.94 7.40
N VAL A 153 16.15 -2.26 6.43
CA VAL A 153 16.03 -1.48 5.18
C VAL A 153 15.40 -0.11 5.45
N ILE A 154 14.50 -0.02 6.43
CA ILE A 154 13.85 1.24 6.83
C ILE A 154 14.91 2.23 7.34
N ALA A 155 15.81 1.74 8.21
CA ALA A 155 16.96 2.51 8.69
C ALA A 155 17.85 3.00 7.55
N LEU A 156 18.13 2.11 6.59
CA LEU A 156 18.98 2.45 5.45
C LEU A 156 18.29 3.48 4.53
N GLU A 157 17.02 3.32 4.19
CA GLU A 157 16.24 4.32 3.42
C GLU A 157 16.23 5.68 4.12
N ALA A 158 15.93 5.71 5.42
CA ALA A 158 15.91 6.95 6.19
C ALA A 158 17.28 7.65 6.22
N LEU A 159 18.38 6.90 6.35
CA LEU A 159 19.74 7.44 6.25
C LEU A 159 20.04 8.02 4.86
N PHE A 160 19.52 7.40 3.80
CA PHE A 160 19.65 7.90 2.43
C PHE A 160 18.90 9.20 2.23
N ALA A 161 17.65 9.29 2.70
CA ALA A 161 16.87 10.51 2.68
C ALA A 161 17.58 11.65 3.43
N PHE A 162 18.13 11.37 4.62
CA PHE A 162 18.91 12.33 5.40
C PHE A 162 20.18 12.80 4.66
N GLY A 163 20.92 11.87 4.04
CA GLY A 163 22.14 12.19 3.28
C GLY A 163 21.92 13.03 2.01
N LEU A 164 20.73 12.97 1.41
CA LEU A 164 20.35 13.81 0.26
C LEU A 164 20.08 15.28 0.64
N GLY A 165 19.93 15.59 1.93
CA GLY A 165 19.84 16.95 2.48
C GLY A 165 21.12 17.80 2.35
N GLY A 166 22.18 17.25 1.74
CA GLY A 166 23.34 18.01 1.29
C GLY A 166 24.54 18.01 2.24
N GLU A 167 24.47 17.33 3.38
CA GLU A 167 25.52 17.47 4.39
C GLU A 167 26.67 16.47 4.26
N GLN A 168 26.46 15.23 3.78
CA GLN A 168 27.56 14.26 3.62
C GLN A 168 27.30 13.24 2.50
N ARG A 169 28.35 12.87 1.76
CA ARG A 169 28.30 11.71 0.85
C ARG A 169 28.13 10.45 1.69
N LEU A 170 27.06 9.70 1.44
CA LEU A 170 26.85 8.40 2.06
C LEU A 170 28.06 7.49 1.77
N PRO A 171 28.62 6.80 2.78
CA PRO A 171 29.68 5.83 2.57
C PRO A 171 29.29 4.79 1.50
N PRO A 172 30.16 4.47 0.53
CA PRO A 172 29.84 3.53 -0.55
C PRO A 172 29.34 2.17 -0.06
N ASP A 173 29.88 1.67 1.06
CA ASP A 173 29.49 0.38 1.63
C ASP A 173 28.04 0.37 2.16
N LEU A 174 27.61 1.45 2.81
CA LEU A 174 26.23 1.61 3.24
C LEU A 174 25.30 1.72 2.04
N ARG A 175 25.75 2.39 0.98
CA ARG A 175 24.98 2.50 -0.26
C ARG A 175 24.79 1.15 -0.94
N ASN A 176 25.85 0.36 -1.06
CA ASN A 176 25.79 -0.98 -1.64
C ASN A 176 24.91 -1.90 -0.79
N ARG A 177 25.06 -1.85 0.55
CA ARG A 177 24.22 -2.61 1.48
C ARG A 177 22.74 -2.28 1.32
N TRP A 178 22.39 -1.00 1.19
CA TRP A 178 21.00 -0.60 0.96
C TRP A 178 20.44 -1.18 -0.34
N PHE A 179 21.16 -1.03 -1.46
CA PHE A 179 20.73 -1.63 -2.74
C PHE A 179 20.54 -3.14 -2.62
N ASP A 180 21.48 -3.85 -2.01
CA ASP A 180 21.42 -5.30 -1.85
C ASP A 180 20.22 -5.72 -0.98
N ARG A 181 19.98 -5.02 0.13
CA ARG A 181 18.90 -5.36 1.06
C ARG A 181 17.53 -4.99 0.51
N ARG A 182 17.39 -3.86 -0.19
CA ARG A 182 16.18 -3.49 -0.93
C ARG A 182 15.89 -4.52 -2.02
N ASN A 183 16.88 -4.93 -2.81
CA ASN A 183 16.72 -6.00 -3.80
C ASN A 183 16.29 -7.34 -3.17
N GLN A 184 16.85 -7.70 -2.01
CA GLN A 184 16.43 -8.90 -1.28
C GLN A 184 14.99 -8.81 -0.79
N LEU A 185 14.52 -7.64 -0.36
CA LEU A 185 13.13 -7.38 0.02
C LEU A 185 12.21 -7.55 -1.19
N ILE A 186 12.48 -6.85 -2.29
CA ILE A 186 11.67 -6.93 -3.52
C ILE A 186 11.61 -8.35 -4.05
N HIS A 187 12.75 -9.05 -4.09
CA HIS A 187 12.78 -10.46 -4.50
C HIS A 187 12.01 -11.37 -3.52
N HIS A 188 12.04 -11.10 -2.21
CA HIS A 188 11.27 -11.87 -1.23
C HIS A 188 9.76 -11.71 -1.44
N VAL A 189 9.31 -10.48 -1.72
CA VAL A 189 7.90 -10.15 -1.96
C VAL A 189 7.44 -10.68 -3.32
N GLY A 190 8.26 -10.55 -4.37
CA GLY A 190 7.95 -11.00 -5.73
C GLY A 190 7.85 -12.52 -5.88
N ARG A 191 8.58 -13.30 -5.06
CA ARG A 191 8.53 -14.78 -5.08
C ARG A 191 7.16 -15.39 -4.77
N ARG A 192 6.20 -14.63 -4.24
CA ARG A 192 4.88 -15.13 -3.82
C ARG A 192 3.75 -14.87 -4.82
N GLY A 193 3.98 -14.24 -5.97
CA GLY A 193 2.89 -13.85 -6.89
C GLY A 193 3.11 -14.12 -8.39
N SER A 194 4.35 -14.22 -8.85
CA SER A 194 4.64 -14.63 -10.23
C SER A 194 6.03 -15.26 -10.30
N GLN A 195 6.22 -16.24 -11.18
CA GLN A 195 7.59 -16.56 -11.59
C GLN A 195 8.18 -15.28 -12.19
N VAL A 196 9.21 -14.73 -11.55
CA VAL A 196 10.12 -13.80 -12.20
C VAL A 196 10.91 -14.62 -13.22
N THR A 197 10.26 -14.93 -14.34
CA THR A 197 10.91 -15.51 -15.52
C THR A 197 12.04 -14.57 -15.90
N ARG A 198 13.27 -15.01 -15.64
CA ARG A 198 14.51 -14.67 -16.34
C ARG A 198 14.34 -13.51 -17.33
N THR A 199 14.46 -12.27 -16.87
CA THR A 199 14.78 -11.16 -17.77
C THR A 199 16.23 -11.37 -18.21
N ARG A 200 16.40 -12.10 -19.31
CA ARG A 200 17.68 -12.20 -20.01
C ARG A 200 17.95 -10.80 -20.55
N LEU A 201 18.91 -10.09 -19.96
CA LEU A 201 19.47 -8.88 -20.56
C LEU A 201 20.05 -9.30 -21.92
N TYR A 202 19.36 -8.97 -23.00
CA TYR A 202 19.98 -8.90 -24.32
C TYR A 202 20.84 -7.64 -24.29
N SER A 203 22.16 -7.83 -24.12
CA SER A 203 23.10 -6.80 -24.55
C SER A 203 23.14 -6.86 -26.06
N ASP A 204 22.52 -5.90 -26.74
CA ASP A 204 22.90 -5.61 -28.12
C ASP A 204 24.30 -5.00 -28.08
N SER A 205 25.31 -5.88 -28.10
CA SER A 205 26.64 -5.50 -28.53
C SER A 205 26.56 -5.25 -30.03
N TYR A 206 26.42 -3.99 -30.42
CA TYR A 206 26.75 -3.55 -31.76
C TYR A 206 28.23 -3.89 -32.04
N ALA A 207 28.44 -4.72 -33.06
CA ALA A 207 29.70 -4.88 -33.79
C ALA A 207 29.40 -4.71 -35.28
#